data_AF-A0A6G1RKE3-F1
#
_entry.id   AF-A0A6G1RKE3-F1
#
_cell.length_a   1.000
_cell.length_b   1.000
_cell.length_c   1.000
_cell.angle_alpha   90.00
_cell.angle_beta   90.00
_cell.angle_gamma   90.00
#
_symmetry.space_group_name_H-M   'P 1'
#
loop_
_entity.id
_entity.type
_entity.pdbx_description
1 polymer ?
#
loop_
_entity_poly.entity_id
_entity_poly.type
_entity_poly.pdbx_seq_one_letter_code
_entity_poly.pdbx_strand_id
1 'polypeptide(L)'
;KLLAVSTQKDQLLQAVKNLMVCNARIRAYRAELQNQRGEPVSSRMEEQSSENGAKDRVACRAKVAISDIRIPLMWKGSDHFSNKEKSQRYAVFCLFRMGAEVFDTEVAVVDKAITDICFENVTIFDEAGPDFQVKVEVYSCCTEESLCVTKTPKKLAKKLKTSLSKATGKKLKATLEED
;
A
#
# COMPACT_ATOMS: atom_id res chain seq x y z
N LYS A 1 13.30 6.88 -6.90
CA LYS A 1 14.75 7.13 -6.76
C LYS A 1 15.27 6.69 -5.39
N LEU A 2 14.69 7.18 -4.28
CA LEU A 2 15.12 6.81 -2.91
C LEU A 2 15.14 5.29 -2.66
N LEU A 3 14.08 4.58 -3.08
CA LEU A 3 13.99 3.12 -2.97
C LEU A 3 15.17 2.36 -3.62
N ALA A 4 15.73 2.88 -4.71
CA ALA A 4 16.81 2.22 -5.44
C ALA A 4 18.18 2.40 -4.76
N VAL A 5 18.29 3.35 -3.82
CA VAL A 5 19.54 3.67 -3.11
C VAL A 5 19.48 3.36 -1.62
N SER A 6 18.32 2.93 -1.10
CA SER A 6 18.15 2.50 0.29
C SER A 6 18.86 1.18 0.54
N THR A 7 19.86 1.19 1.43
CA THR A 7 20.63 0.00 1.81
C THR A 7 20.25 -0.53 3.19
N GLN A 8 19.76 0.35 4.07
CA GLN A 8 19.27 -0.02 5.41
C GLN A 8 17.76 -0.30 5.38
N LYS A 9 17.32 -1.25 6.21
CA LYS A 9 15.89 -1.64 6.30
C LYS A 9 14.99 -0.48 6.68
N ASP A 10 15.39 0.32 7.66
CA ASP A 10 14.58 1.45 8.14
C ASP A 10 14.47 2.54 7.07
N GLN A 11 15.56 2.80 6.34
CA GLN A 11 15.55 3.72 5.19
C GLN A 11 14.62 3.22 4.09
N LEU A 12 14.63 1.91 3.81
CA LEU A 12 13.74 1.30 2.81
C LEU A 12 12.28 1.42 3.24
N LEU A 13 11.96 1.09 4.49
CA LEU A 13 10.60 1.22 5.04
C LEU A 13 10.09 2.66 4.94
N GLN A 14 10.91 3.63 5.33
CA GLN A 14 10.54 5.04 5.24
C GLN A 14 10.36 5.48 3.78
N ALA A 15 11.22 5.03 2.87
CA ALA A 15 11.10 5.33 1.45
C ALA A 15 9.81 4.74 0.84
N VAL A 16 9.42 3.52 1.26
CA VAL A 16 8.16 2.88 0.84
C VAL A 16 6.96 3.65 1.41
N LYS A 17 6.97 3.97 2.71
CA LYS A 17 5.92 4.76 3.35
C LYS A 17 5.71 6.09 2.62
N ASN A 18 6.79 6.84 2.42
CA ASN A 18 6.75 8.13 1.73
C ASN A 18 6.17 7.99 0.31
N LEU A 19 6.55 6.94 -0.43
CA LEU A 19 5.97 6.68 -1.74
C LEU A 19 4.46 6.39 -1.66
N MET A 20 4.01 5.59 -0.69
CA MET A 20 2.59 5.31 -0.47
C MET A 20 1.80 6.58 -0.13
N VAL A 21 2.30 7.40 0.79
CA VAL A 21 1.69 8.69 1.18
C VAL A 21 1.60 9.63 -0.02
N CYS A 22 2.70 9.79 -0.77
CA CYS A 22 2.72 10.63 -1.97
C CYS A 22 1.71 10.14 -3.02
N ASN A 23 1.63 8.83 -3.25
CA ASN A 23 0.65 8.26 -4.17
C ASN A 23 -0.79 8.49 -3.70
N ALA A 24 -1.07 8.38 -2.40
CA ALA A 24 -2.38 8.67 -1.83
C ALA A 24 -2.75 10.14 -2.03
N ARG A 25 -1.83 11.08 -1.76
CA ARG A 25 -2.00 12.52 -2.02
C ARG A 25 -2.31 12.82 -3.48
N ILE A 26 -1.50 12.28 -4.41
CA ILE A 26 -1.71 12.47 -5.85
C ILE A 26 -3.11 11.97 -6.27
N ARG A 27 -3.54 10.81 -5.76
CA ARG A 27 -4.87 10.26 -6.05
C ARG A 27 -5.98 11.15 -5.49
N ALA A 28 -5.83 11.64 -4.27
CA ALA A 28 -6.79 12.53 -3.63
C ALA A 28 -6.95 13.84 -4.42
N TYR A 29 -5.84 14.51 -4.77
CA TYR A 29 -5.88 15.71 -5.60
C TYR A 29 -6.47 15.48 -6.98
N ARG A 30 -6.16 14.34 -7.61
CA ARG A 30 -6.73 14.01 -8.93
C ARG A 30 -8.24 13.79 -8.86
N ALA A 31 -8.73 13.13 -7.82
CA ALA A 31 -10.16 12.92 -7.61
C ALA A 31 -10.88 14.26 -7.37
N GLU A 32 -10.30 15.14 -6.56
CA GLU A 32 -10.83 16.49 -6.30
C GLU A 32 -10.96 17.31 -7.59
N LEU A 33 -9.90 17.34 -8.42
CA LEU A 33 -9.92 18.03 -9.71
C LEU A 33 -10.94 17.46 -10.70
N GLN A 34 -11.22 16.15 -10.62
CA GLN A 34 -12.22 15.50 -11.46
C GLN A 34 -13.65 15.86 -11.01
N ASN A 35 -13.90 15.91 -9.70
CA ASN A 35 -15.20 16.33 -9.16
C ASN A 35 -15.52 17.78 -9.58
N GLN A 36 -14.54 18.67 -9.54
CA GLN A 36 -14.70 20.07 -9.99
C GLN A 36 -14.96 20.20 -11.51
N ARG A 37 -14.49 19.24 -12.32
CA ARG A 37 -14.79 19.20 -13.77
C ARG A 37 -16.12 18.54 -14.10
N GLY A 38 -16.59 17.65 -13.22
CA GLY A 38 -17.83 16.88 -13.39
C GLY A 38 -19.08 17.62 -12.94
N GLU A 39 -18.93 18.67 -12.12
CA GLU A 39 -19.99 19.64 -11.85
C GLU A 39 -20.38 20.34 -13.16
N PRO A 40 -21.57 20.09 -13.73
CA PRO A 40 -22.01 20.88 -14.86
C PRO A 40 -22.13 22.32 -14.37
N VAL A 41 -21.58 23.27 -15.12
CA VAL A 41 -21.95 24.68 -15.01
C VAL A 41 -23.46 24.71 -15.11
N SER A 42 -24.15 24.80 -13.97
CA SER A 42 -25.60 24.93 -13.94
C SER A 42 -25.93 26.12 -14.82
N SER A 43 -26.51 25.81 -15.97
CA SER A 43 -27.02 26.76 -16.93
C SER A 43 -27.87 27.77 -16.17
N ARG A 44 -27.45 29.04 -16.20
CA ARG A 44 -28.30 30.18 -15.88
C ARG A 44 -29.45 30.17 -16.89
N MET A 45 -30.49 29.41 -16.60
CA MET A 45 -31.79 29.58 -17.22
C MET A 45 -32.66 30.22 -16.15
N GLU A 46 -32.91 31.50 -16.35
CA GLU A 46 -33.85 32.31 -15.60
C GLU A 46 -35.22 31.62 -15.63
N GLU A 47 -35.69 31.16 -14.48
CA GLU A 47 -37.13 31.04 -14.23
C GLU A 47 -37.42 31.68 -12.88
N GLN A 48 -37.94 32.91 -12.98
CA GLN A 48 -38.54 33.64 -11.87
C GLN A 48 -39.66 32.79 -11.26
N SER A 49 -39.56 32.42 -9.99
CA SER A 49 -40.76 32.22 -9.18
C SER A 49 -40.49 32.33 -7.67
N SER A 50 -41.31 33.20 -7.07
CA SER A 50 -41.63 33.37 -5.65
C SER A 50 -40.55 33.89 -4.68
N GLU A 51 -40.78 35.14 -4.31
CA GLU A 51 -40.30 35.87 -3.14
C GLU A 51 -40.66 35.12 -1.85
N ASN A 52 -39.82 34.16 -1.46
CA ASN A 52 -39.69 33.71 -0.08
C ASN A 52 -38.20 33.66 0.20
N GLY A 53 -37.71 34.65 0.96
CA GLY A 53 -36.31 34.87 1.29
C GLY A 53 -35.71 33.78 2.19
N ALA A 54 -35.71 32.54 1.74
CA ALA A 54 -34.77 31.54 2.21
C ALA A 54 -33.39 31.98 1.69
N LYS A 55 -32.74 32.88 2.44
CA LYS A 55 -31.30 33.12 2.29
C LYS A 55 -30.67 31.74 2.20
N ASP A 56 -30.06 31.43 1.06
CA ASP A 56 -29.39 30.17 0.80
C ASP A 56 -28.37 29.97 1.92
N ARG A 57 -28.73 29.15 2.93
CA ARG A 57 -27.96 29.06 4.17
C ARG A 57 -26.77 28.19 3.85
N VAL A 58 -25.61 28.82 3.67
CA VAL A 58 -24.34 28.11 3.53
C VAL A 58 -24.12 27.26 4.78
N ALA A 59 -23.84 25.97 4.57
CA ALA A 59 -23.54 25.07 5.67
C ALA A 59 -22.30 25.56 6.45
N CYS A 60 -22.35 25.49 7.78
CA CYS A 60 -21.20 25.79 8.61
C CYS A 60 -20.09 24.78 8.37
N ARG A 61 -18.84 25.25 8.39
CA ARG A 61 -17.65 24.41 8.33
C ARG A 61 -17.06 24.24 9.72
N ALA A 62 -16.46 23.09 9.96
CA ALA A 62 -15.87 22.73 11.25
C ALA A 62 -14.41 22.26 11.09
N LYS A 63 -13.70 22.21 12.21
CA LYS A 63 -12.42 21.52 12.31
C LYS A 63 -12.66 20.14 12.92
N VAL A 64 -12.07 19.11 12.32
CA VAL A 64 -12.16 17.73 12.80
C VAL A 64 -10.78 17.31 13.28
N ALA A 65 -10.65 17.04 14.58
CA ALA A 65 -9.42 16.55 15.19
C ALA A 65 -9.53 15.05 15.51
N ILE A 66 -8.48 14.30 15.21
CA ILE A 66 -8.36 12.87 15.51
C ILE A 66 -7.08 12.69 16.34
N SER A 67 -7.22 12.10 17.52
CA SER A 67 -6.12 11.82 18.45
C SER A 67 -6.23 10.41 19.00
N ASP A 68 -5.18 9.97 19.70
CA ASP A 68 -5.20 8.77 20.55
C ASP A 68 -5.65 7.49 19.84
N ILE A 69 -5.20 7.30 18.59
CA ILE A 69 -5.59 6.13 17.81
C ILE A 69 -4.93 4.89 18.39
N ARG A 70 -5.75 3.93 18.79
CA ARG A 70 -5.32 2.64 19.34
C ARG A 70 -5.80 1.48 18.48
N ILE A 71 -4.87 0.60 18.10
CA ILE A 71 -5.14 -0.59 17.30
C ILE A 71 -4.74 -1.82 18.12
N PRO A 72 -5.69 -2.54 18.72
CA PRO A 72 -5.42 -3.79 19.42
C PRO A 72 -4.89 -4.86 18.45
N LEU A 73 -3.87 -5.60 18.89
CA LEU A 73 -3.22 -6.66 18.15
C LEU A 73 -3.58 -8.02 18.75
N MET A 74 -3.95 -8.96 17.88
CA MET A 74 -4.26 -10.33 18.26
C MET A 74 -3.21 -11.28 17.68
N TRP A 75 -2.34 -11.78 18.54
CA TRP A 75 -1.33 -12.76 18.18
C TRP A 75 -1.88 -14.17 18.31
N LYS A 76 -1.55 -15.05 17.36
CA LYS A 76 -1.87 -16.47 17.51
C LYS A 76 -1.06 -17.04 18.68
N GLY A 77 -1.65 -17.93 19.47
CA GLY A 77 -0.96 -18.56 20.59
C GLY A 77 0.35 -19.26 20.18
N SER A 78 0.40 -19.85 18.98
CA SER A 78 1.63 -20.40 18.42
C SER A 78 2.75 -19.37 18.29
N ASP A 79 2.42 -18.12 17.97
CA ASP A 79 3.38 -17.06 17.71
C ASP A 79 3.76 -16.38 19.03
N HIS A 80 2.78 -16.20 19.93
CA HIS A 80 2.98 -15.65 21.27
C HIS A 80 3.87 -16.56 22.14
N PHE A 81 3.53 -17.85 22.23
CA PHE A 81 4.19 -18.81 23.13
C PHE A 81 5.39 -19.55 22.50
N SER A 82 5.63 -19.46 21.18
CA SER A 82 6.85 -20.05 20.61
C SER A 82 8.06 -19.19 20.89
N ASN A 83 9.08 -19.81 21.50
CA ASN A 83 10.34 -19.15 21.84
C ASN A 83 11.36 -19.23 20.69
N LYS A 84 10.88 -19.18 19.43
CA LYS A 84 11.79 -19.12 18.28
C LYS A 84 12.54 -17.79 18.36
N GLU A 85 13.87 -17.88 18.36
CA GLU A 85 14.86 -16.80 18.55
C GLU A 85 14.66 -15.55 17.67
N LYS A 86 13.77 -15.59 16.67
CA LYS A 86 13.38 -14.45 15.85
C LYS A 86 11.86 -14.34 15.84
N SER A 87 11.32 -13.51 16.73
CA SER A 87 9.91 -13.12 16.67
C SER A 87 9.71 -12.25 15.43
N GLN A 88 8.70 -12.58 14.63
CA GLN A 88 8.40 -11.82 13.41
C GLN A 88 8.01 -10.40 13.79
N ARG A 89 8.70 -9.43 13.19
CA ARG A 89 8.41 -8.00 13.35
C ARG A 89 7.60 -7.48 12.20
N TYR A 90 6.69 -6.55 12.49
CA TYR A 90 5.84 -5.90 11.50
C TYR A 90 6.01 -4.40 11.60
N ALA A 91 6.17 -3.73 10.46
CA ALA A 91 6.07 -2.29 10.36
C ALA A 91 4.62 -1.93 10.06
N VAL A 92 4.04 -1.00 10.81
CA VAL A 92 2.65 -0.55 10.69
C VAL A 92 2.59 0.97 10.67
N PHE A 93 1.76 1.54 9.81
CA PHE A 93 1.42 2.97 9.83
C PHE A 93 -0.01 3.18 9.32
N CYS A 94 -0.58 4.34 9.60
CA CYS A 94 -1.92 4.71 9.17
C CYS A 94 -1.91 5.91 8.23
N LEU A 95 -2.88 5.96 7.31
CA LEU A 95 -3.24 7.16 6.57
C LEU A 95 -4.63 7.63 7.00
N PHE A 96 -4.79 8.94 7.15
CA PHE A 96 -6.07 9.61 7.36
C PHE A 96 -6.37 10.46 6.13
N ARG A 97 -7.57 10.34 5.58
CA ARG A 97 -7.97 11.09 4.39
C ARG A 97 -9.35 11.70 4.55
N MET A 98 -9.46 12.99 4.24
CA MET A 98 -10.72 13.71 4.11
C MET A 98 -10.63 14.58 2.85
N GLY A 99 -11.44 14.28 1.83
CA GLY A 99 -11.34 14.94 0.53
C GLY A 99 -9.92 14.84 -0.06
N ALA A 100 -9.32 16.01 -0.36
CA ALA A 100 -7.96 16.16 -0.87
C ALA A 100 -6.87 16.07 0.21
N GLU A 101 -7.21 16.22 1.49
CA GLU A 101 -6.26 16.21 2.60
C GLU A 101 -5.88 14.77 2.97
N VAL A 102 -4.56 14.52 3.07
CA VAL A 102 -4.01 13.20 3.42
C VAL A 102 -2.88 13.36 4.43
N PHE A 103 -3.08 12.79 5.61
CA PHE A 103 -2.12 12.73 6.71
C PHE A 103 -1.67 11.29 6.97
N ASP A 104 -0.53 11.14 7.62
CA ASP A 104 0.08 9.86 7.92
C ASP A 104 0.69 9.83 9.33
N THR A 105 0.71 8.65 9.93
CA THR A 105 1.42 8.42 11.20
C THR A 105 2.89 8.09 10.95
N GLU A 106 3.68 8.09 12.01
CA GLU A 106 4.97 7.42 12.02
C GLU A 106 4.83 5.90 11.82
N VAL A 107 5.95 5.24 11.51
CA VAL A 107 6.01 3.78 11.39
C VAL A 107 6.23 3.18 12.78
N ALA A 108 5.26 2.42 13.26
CA ALA A 108 5.40 1.59 14.44
C ALA A 108 5.97 0.22 14.05
N VAL A 109 7.06 -0.21 14.69
CA VAL A 109 7.57 -1.58 14.56
C VAL A 109 7.06 -2.40 15.73
N VAL A 110 6.27 -3.42 15.44
CA VAL A 110 5.64 -4.28 16.45
C VAL A 110 6.11 -5.71 16.39
N ASP A 111 6.16 -6.35 17.56
CA ASP A 111 6.36 -7.78 17.72
C ASP A 111 5.32 -8.36 18.68
N LYS A 112 5.41 -9.66 18.91
CA LYS A 112 4.46 -10.42 19.74
C LYS A 112 4.31 -9.92 21.18
N ALA A 113 5.22 -9.10 21.70
CA ALA A 113 5.11 -8.53 23.04
C ALA A 113 4.17 -7.32 23.09
N ILE A 114 3.83 -6.73 21.95
CA ILE A 114 2.98 -5.53 21.85
C ILE A 114 1.53 -5.95 21.66
N THR A 115 0.66 -5.53 22.58
CA THR A 115 -0.79 -5.81 22.52
C THR A 115 -1.56 -4.74 21.78
N ASP A 116 -1.03 -3.53 21.68
CA ASP A 116 -1.72 -2.38 21.08
C ASP A 116 -0.72 -1.46 20.41
N ILE A 117 -1.07 -0.96 19.23
CA ILE A 117 -0.38 0.17 18.60
C ILE A 117 -1.09 1.44 19.03
N CYS A 118 -0.34 2.41 19.56
CA CYS A 118 -0.85 3.71 19.95
C CYS A 118 -0.19 4.80 19.11
N PHE A 119 -0.99 5.64 18.46
CA PHE A 119 -0.53 6.87 17.81
C PHE A 119 -1.11 8.06 18.57
N GLU A 120 -0.27 8.74 19.34
CA GLU A 120 -0.66 9.86 20.22
C GLU A 120 -0.80 11.20 19.46
N ASN A 121 -0.26 11.27 18.23
CA ASN A 121 -0.28 12.49 17.44
C ASN A 121 -1.70 12.90 17.04
N VAL A 122 -1.96 14.21 17.14
CA VAL A 122 -3.24 14.80 16.70
C VAL A 122 -3.17 15.12 15.21
N THR A 123 -4.14 14.63 14.45
CA THR A 123 -4.39 15.04 13.06
C THR A 123 -5.59 15.97 13.03
N ILE A 124 -5.45 17.14 12.42
CA ILE A 124 -6.53 18.12 12.29
C ILE A 124 -6.84 18.30 10.81
N PHE A 125 -8.11 18.12 10.46
CA PHE A 125 -8.67 18.50 9.18
C PHE A 125 -9.44 19.81 9.34
N ASP A 126 -9.15 20.77 8.47
CA ASP A 126 -9.85 22.05 8.44
C ASP A 126 -11.02 21.99 7.44
N GLU A 127 -11.94 22.95 7.54
CA GLU A 127 -12.97 23.16 6.51
C GLU A 127 -13.91 21.96 6.25
N ALA A 128 -14.11 21.10 7.25
CA ALA A 128 -15.02 19.96 7.15
C ALA A 128 -16.48 20.43 7.01
N GLY A 129 -17.14 20.00 5.93
CA GLY A 129 -18.59 20.18 5.74
C GLY A 129 -19.40 19.27 6.67
N PRO A 130 -20.74 19.46 6.75
CA PRO A 130 -21.60 18.65 7.62
C PRO A 130 -21.65 17.15 7.25
N ASP A 131 -21.31 16.81 6.01
CA ASP A 131 -21.30 15.46 5.44
C ASP A 131 -19.88 14.88 5.29
N PHE A 132 -18.91 15.44 6.03
CA PHE A 132 -17.52 15.00 5.95
C PHE A 132 -17.35 13.49 6.21
N GLN A 133 -16.38 12.90 5.52
CA GLN A 133 -15.98 11.51 5.74
C GLN A 133 -14.48 11.44 5.89
N VAL A 134 -14.02 10.89 7.02
CA VAL A 134 -12.62 10.56 7.23
C VAL A 134 -12.42 9.07 6.95
N LYS A 135 -11.55 8.76 6.00
CA LYS A 135 -11.09 7.41 5.72
C LYS A 135 -9.80 7.13 6.47
N VAL A 136 -9.78 6.08 7.28
CA VAL A 136 -8.58 5.57 7.95
C VAL A 136 -8.10 4.30 7.25
N GLU A 137 -6.86 4.27 6.79
CA GLU A 137 -6.25 3.12 6.10
C GLU A 137 -5.04 2.64 6.90
N VAL A 138 -5.07 1.39 7.38
CA VAL A 138 -3.94 0.79 8.12
C VAL A 138 -3.11 -0.06 7.16
N TYR A 139 -1.81 0.22 7.11
CA TYR A 139 -0.84 -0.52 6.30
C TYR A 139 0.09 -1.31 7.21
N SER A 140 0.42 -2.53 6.81
CA SER A 140 1.41 -3.36 7.51
C SER A 140 2.31 -4.10 6.54
N CYS A 141 3.57 -4.33 6.92
CA CYS A 141 4.45 -5.28 6.25
C CYS A 141 5.31 -6.04 7.26
N CYS A 142 5.64 -7.29 6.94
CA CYS A 142 6.65 -8.04 7.69
C CYS A 142 8.04 -7.45 7.43
N THR A 143 8.81 -7.18 8.49
CA THR A 143 10.17 -6.61 8.43
C THR A 143 11.25 -7.70 8.36
N GLU A 144 10.90 -8.92 8.73
CA GLU A 144 11.76 -10.09 8.56
C GLU A 144 11.73 -10.55 7.10
N GLU A 145 12.91 -10.94 6.60
CA GLU A 145 13.10 -11.43 5.24
C GLU A 145 12.18 -12.63 5.05
N SER A 146 11.09 -12.44 4.33
CA SER A 146 10.40 -13.57 3.75
C SER A 146 11.45 -14.29 2.91
N LEU A 147 11.78 -15.51 3.29
CA LEU A 147 12.44 -16.51 2.44
C LEU A 147 11.60 -16.84 1.18
N CYS A 148 10.84 -15.88 0.65
CA CYS A 148 10.27 -15.89 -0.68
C CYS A 148 11.30 -15.44 -1.72
N VAL A 149 12.59 -15.69 -1.47
CA VAL A 149 13.54 -15.91 -2.57
C VAL A 149 13.10 -17.19 -3.25
N THR A 150 12.34 -17.02 -4.34
CA THR A 150 12.17 -17.97 -5.43
C THR A 150 11.89 -19.42 -5.01
N LYS A 151 10.60 -19.80 -5.00
CA LYS A 151 10.19 -21.18 -5.30
C LYS A 151 10.52 -21.52 -6.77
N THR A 152 11.77 -21.37 -7.21
CA THR A 152 12.24 -22.19 -8.33
C THR A 152 12.58 -23.53 -7.69
N PRO A 153 11.83 -24.61 -7.96
CA PRO A 153 12.23 -25.90 -7.46
C PRO A 153 13.60 -26.21 -8.05
N LYS A 154 14.64 -26.24 -7.21
CA LYS A 154 15.99 -26.75 -7.55
C LYS A 154 15.96 -28.16 -8.19
N LYS A 155 14.79 -28.82 -8.16
CA LYS A 155 14.47 -30.08 -8.86
C LYS A 155 14.26 -29.95 -10.38
N LEU A 156 13.88 -28.79 -10.93
CA LEU A 156 13.75 -28.61 -12.39
C LEU A 156 15.09 -28.36 -13.08
N ALA A 157 16.00 -27.61 -12.43
CA ALA A 157 17.35 -27.38 -12.93
C ALA A 157 18.17 -28.68 -13.03
N LYS A 158 17.85 -29.71 -12.23
CA LYS A 158 18.46 -31.05 -12.32
C LYS A 158 17.85 -31.92 -13.43
N LYS A 159 16.61 -31.65 -13.88
CA LYS A 159 15.94 -32.40 -14.97
C LYS A 159 16.24 -31.88 -16.37
N LEU A 160 16.62 -30.60 -16.52
CA LEU A 160 17.00 -30.04 -17.82
C LEU A 160 18.44 -30.38 -18.24
N LYS A 161 19.26 -30.93 -17.33
CA LYS A 161 20.63 -31.39 -17.65
C LYS A 161 20.69 -32.80 -18.25
N THR A 162 19.57 -33.51 -18.38
CA THR A 162 19.57 -34.93 -18.79
C THR A 162 18.86 -35.20 -20.13
N SER A 163 18.44 -34.19 -20.90
CA SER A 163 17.73 -34.41 -22.17
C SER A 163 18.51 -34.03 -23.44
N LEU A 164 19.84 -33.92 -23.37
CA LEU A 164 20.68 -33.71 -24.56
C LEU A 164 21.84 -34.72 -24.55
N SER A 165 21.57 -35.97 -24.98
CA SER A 165 22.54 -36.78 -25.73
C SER A 165 22.01 -38.19 -26.04
N LYS A 166 22.40 -38.67 -27.24
CA LYS A 166 22.30 -40.04 -27.81
C LYS A 166 21.04 -40.42 -28.59
N ALA A 167 20.92 -39.89 -29.80
CA ALA A 167 20.56 -40.74 -30.94
C ALA A 167 21.86 -41.11 -31.68
N THR A 168 22.19 -42.40 -31.62
CA THR A 168 23.41 -43.06 -32.10
C THR A 168 23.39 -43.24 -33.62
N GLY A 169 24.50 -42.93 -34.28
CA GLY A 169 24.73 -43.22 -35.70
C GLY A 169 25.02 -44.69 -36.01
N LYS A 170 24.62 -45.10 -37.21
CA LYS A 170 25.06 -46.25 -38.04
C LYS A 170 24.67 -45.83 -39.47
N LYS A 171 25.46 -45.90 -40.54
CA LYS A 171 26.59 -46.75 -40.90
C LYS A 171 27.20 -46.14 -42.18
N LEU A 172 28.51 -45.89 -42.23
CA LEU A 172 29.23 -45.66 -43.49
C LEU A 172 29.77 -47.00 -43.98
N LYS A 173 29.50 -47.35 -45.24
CA LYS A 173 30.26 -48.34 -46.02
C LYS A 173 30.65 -47.64 -47.32
N ALA A 174 31.96 -47.46 -47.52
CA ALA A 174 32.54 -47.02 -48.77
C ALA A 174 32.88 -48.25 -49.62
N THR A 175 32.49 -48.21 -50.89
CA THR A 175 33.06 -49.05 -51.94
C THR A 175 33.26 -48.13 -53.15
N LEU A 176 34.52 -47.89 -53.52
CA LEU A 176 34.91 -47.44 -54.84
C LEU A 176 35.85 -48.54 -55.37
N GLU A 177 35.39 -49.23 -56.40
CA GLU A 177 36.25 -49.84 -57.41
C GLU A 177 36.33 -48.85 -58.58
N GLU A 178 37.50 -48.72 -59.18
CA GLU A 178 37.75 -49.13 -60.57
C GLU A 178 39.27 -49.10 -60.86
N ASP A 179 39.71 -50.01 -61.72
CA ASP A 179 40.94 -49.87 -62.52
C ASP A 179 40.75 -48.77 -63.59
#